data_AF-W2Q4K5-F1
#
_entry.id   AF-W2Q4K5-F1
#
_cell.length_a   1.000
_cell.length_b   1.000
_cell.length_c   1.000
_cell.angle_alpha   90.00
_cell.angle_beta   90.00
_cell.angle_gamma   90.00
#
_symmetry.space_group_name_H-M   'P 1'
#
loop_
_entity.id
_entity.type
_entity.pdbx_description
1 polymer ?
#
loop_
_entity_poly.entity_id
_entity_poly.type
_entity_poly.pdbx_seq_one_letter_code
_entity_poly.pdbx_strand_id
1 'polypeptide(L)'
;MLEWLVLAYRKMCIREWAVVWLSFLAINLVSLDLGMLIGIGVAALNFILNYIQAPVMIQDYSRDARDILEPLVVSRNLGSIAHFEFHGYLFFASVVQLIEGVQKGVYVHKCSNTSDKQKYLPVCALSHNITVECLDGSPAPNSNILPTELVVMDFTHVSGMDATAARGAFLILKKYCGNQGISILFVNVLPKIRKLLLKNEVTSKESFYDTMNAALEFCESHLSNGR
;
A
#
# COMPACT_ATOMS: atom_id res chain seq x y z
N MET A 1 -2.70 5.87 -45.49
CA MET A 1 -2.57 5.00 -44.29
C MET A 1 -1.88 5.71 -43.13
N LEU A 2 -0.70 6.32 -43.33
CA LEU A 2 0.00 7.05 -42.27
C LEU A 2 -0.78 8.25 -41.69
N GLU A 3 -1.59 8.92 -42.50
CA GLU A 3 -2.43 10.04 -42.04
C GLU A 3 -3.42 9.64 -40.93
N TRP A 4 -4.00 8.43 -41.01
CA TRP A 4 -4.88 7.89 -39.97
C TRP A 4 -4.14 7.58 -38.67
N LEU A 5 -2.91 7.09 -38.78
CA LEU A 5 -2.06 6.75 -37.64
C LEU A 5 -1.61 8.00 -36.86
N VAL A 6 -1.40 9.11 -37.57
CA VAL A 6 -1.09 10.42 -36.97
C VAL A 6 -2.34 11.07 -36.38
N LEU A 7 -3.50 10.96 -37.02
CA LEU A 7 -4.78 11.46 -36.48
C LEU A 7 -5.20 10.75 -35.19
N ALA A 8 -4.90 9.45 -35.06
CA ALA A 8 -5.18 8.67 -33.86
C ALA A 8 -4.35 9.10 -32.63
N TYR A 9 -3.17 9.70 -32.84
CA TYR A 9 -2.28 10.18 -31.77
C TYR A 9 -2.97 11.10 -30.76
N ARG A 10 -3.90 11.94 -31.24
CA ARG A 10 -4.54 12.96 -30.41
C ARG A 10 -5.70 12.44 -29.56
N LYS A 11 -6.13 11.19 -29.78
CA LYS A 11 -7.27 10.56 -29.07
C LYS A 11 -6.87 9.39 -28.17
N MET A 12 -5.61 8.97 -28.19
CA MET A 12 -5.14 7.77 -27.47
C MET A 12 -4.04 8.12 -26.47
N CYS A 13 -3.92 7.31 -25.42
CA CYS A 13 -2.79 7.41 -24.51
C CYS A 13 -1.48 7.10 -25.25
N ILE A 14 -0.39 7.76 -24.87
CA ILE A 14 0.89 7.68 -25.60
C ILE A 14 1.43 6.24 -25.68
N ARG A 15 1.09 5.41 -24.68
CA ARG A 15 1.44 3.98 -24.62
C ARG A 15 0.65 3.14 -25.63
N GLU A 16 -0.65 3.40 -25.78
CA GLU A 16 -1.50 2.70 -26.74
C GLU A 16 -1.07 3.03 -28.17
N TRP A 17 -0.76 4.30 -28.42
CA TRP A 17 -0.23 4.76 -29.69
C TRP A 17 1.12 4.10 -30.04
N ALA A 18 2.02 3.96 -29.06
CA ALA A 18 3.29 3.26 -29.26
C ALA A 18 3.12 1.78 -29.64
N VAL A 19 2.17 1.07 -29.03
CA VAL A 19 1.84 -0.33 -29.39
C VAL A 19 1.35 -0.44 -30.82
N VAL A 20 0.47 0.48 -31.25
CA VAL A 20 -0.05 0.50 -32.62
C VAL A 20 1.08 0.76 -33.62
N TRP A 21 1.99 1.69 -33.32
CA TRP A 21 3.15 1.97 -34.17
C TRP A 21 4.14 0.80 -34.25
N LEU A 22 4.47 0.18 -33.11
CA LEU A 22 5.37 -0.98 -33.08
C LEU A 22 4.78 -2.16 -33.86
N SER A 23 3.47 -2.39 -33.74
CA SER A 23 2.77 -3.45 -34.47
C SER A 23 2.76 -3.16 -35.98
N PHE A 24 2.48 -1.91 -36.37
CA PHE A 24 2.50 -1.50 -37.77
C PHE A 24 3.91 -1.63 -38.37
N LEU A 25 4.95 -1.20 -37.63
CA LEU A 25 6.33 -1.29 -38.07
C LEU A 25 6.78 -2.76 -38.22
N ALA A 26 6.40 -3.63 -37.28
CA ALA A 26 6.71 -5.06 -37.33
C ALA A 26 6.12 -5.75 -38.57
N ILE A 27 4.87 -5.43 -38.93
CA ILE A 27 4.21 -5.97 -40.14
C ILE A 27 4.92 -5.52 -41.42
N ASN A 28 5.39 -4.27 -41.47
CA ASN A 28 6.08 -3.75 -42.65
C ASN A 28 7.51 -4.29 -42.80
N LEU A 29 8.18 -4.70 -41.72
CA LEU A 29 9.58 -5.16 -41.76
C LEU A 29 9.75 -6.67 -41.87
N VAL A 30 8.84 -7.48 -41.30
CA VAL A 30 9.08 -8.92 -41.07
C VAL A 30 8.07 -9.83 -41.80
N SER A 31 7.22 -9.28 -42.66
CA SER A 31 6.07 -9.94 -43.32
C SER A 31 4.85 -10.09 -42.40
N LEU A 32 3.67 -10.26 -43.01
CA LEU A 32 2.38 -10.12 -42.33
C LEU A 32 2.18 -11.13 -41.18
N ASP A 33 2.45 -12.41 -41.42
CA ASP A 33 2.21 -13.49 -40.45
C ASP A 33 3.06 -13.31 -39.18
N LEU A 34 4.37 -13.07 -39.36
CA LEU A 34 5.31 -12.88 -38.26
C LEU A 34 5.14 -11.52 -37.57
N GLY A 35 4.81 -10.47 -38.33
CA GLY A 35 4.50 -9.15 -37.80
C GLY A 35 3.25 -9.13 -36.93
N MET A 36 2.23 -9.93 -37.27
CA MET A 36 1.04 -10.11 -36.44
C MET A 36 1.37 -10.76 -35.09
N LEU A 37 2.17 -11.83 -35.09
CA LEU A 37 2.63 -12.48 -33.84
C LEU A 37 3.40 -11.51 -32.94
N ILE A 38 4.30 -10.71 -33.52
CA ILE A 38 5.04 -9.69 -32.78
C ILE A 38 4.09 -8.63 -32.21
N GLY A 39 3.11 -8.17 -32.99
CA GLY A 39 2.10 -7.20 -32.54
C GLY A 39 1.29 -7.71 -31.34
N ILE A 40 0.86 -8.98 -31.37
CA ILE A 40 0.17 -9.62 -30.23
C ILE A 40 1.08 -9.64 -29.00
N GLY A 41 2.35 -10.00 -29.16
CA GLY A 41 3.33 -10.02 -28.07
C GLY A 41 3.53 -8.64 -27.43
N VAL A 42 3.68 -7.59 -28.25
CA VAL A 42 3.82 -6.20 -27.79
C VAL A 42 2.55 -5.72 -27.07
N ALA A 43 1.37 -6.06 -27.58
CA ALA A 43 0.11 -5.73 -26.93
C ALA A 43 -0.05 -6.44 -25.57
N ALA A 44 0.29 -7.73 -25.49
CA ALA A 44 0.29 -8.48 -24.24
C ALA A 44 1.29 -7.91 -23.22
N LEU A 45 2.50 -7.56 -23.65
CA LEU A 45 3.48 -6.90 -22.79
C LEU A 45 2.98 -5.55 -22.30
N ASN A 46 2.38 -4.73 -23.17
CA ASN A 46 1.80 -3.45 -22.76
C ASN A 46 0.66 -3.63 -21.76
N PHE A 47 -0.17 -4.65 -21.92
CA PHE A 47 -1.22 -4.99 -20.97
C PHE A 47 -0.62 -5.34 -19.60
N ILE A 48 0.42 -6.18 -19.55
CA ILE A 48 1.12 -6.53 -18.31
C ILE A 48 1.72 -5.29 -17.65
N LEU A 49 2.41 -4.43 -18.42
CA LEU A 49 2.98 -3.20 -17.89
C LEU A 49 1.89 -2.23 -17.38
N ASN A 50 0.74 -2.18 -18.05
CA ASN A 50 -0.39 -1.39 -17.58
C ASN A 50 -0.97 -1.92 -16.27
N TYR A 51 -1.05 -3.24 -16.18
CA TYR A 51 -1.56 -3.93 -15.01
C TYR A 51 -0.66 -3.73 -13.78
N ILE A 52 0.67 -3.76 -13.94
CA ILE A 52 1.63 -3.51 -12.86
C ILE A 52 1.62 -2.04 -12.38
N GLN A 53 1.24 -1.10 -13.26
CA GLN A 53 1.20 0.34 -12.93
C GLN A 53 -0.10 0.79 -12.28
N ALA A 54 -1.15 -0.04 -12.30
CA ALA A 54 -2.40 0.29 -11.63
C ALA A 54 -2.13 0.36 -10.11
N PRO A 55 -2.47 1.48 -9.43
CA PRO A 55 -2.20 1.64 -8.02
C PRO A 55 -2.94 0.57 -7.22
N VAL A 56 -2.16 -0.30 -6.58
CA VAL A 56 -2.68 -1.44 -5.80
C VAL A 56 -3.16 -1.01 -4.41
N MET A 57 -2.80 0.19 -3.98
CA MET A 57 -3.15 0.73 -2.67
C MET A 57 -3.71 2.13 -2.84
N ILE A 58 -4.86 2.38 -2.23
CA ILE A 58 -5.34 3.72 -1.96
C ILE A 58 -5.16 3.92 -0.46
N GLN A 59 -4.35 4.92 -0.12
CA GLN A 59 -4.22 5.33 1.27
C GLN A 59 -5.21 6.46 1.50
N ASP A 60 -6.26 6.20 2.26
CA ASP A 60 -7.20 7.22 2.69
C ASP A 60 -6.59 8.05 3.82
N TYR A 61 -5.83 9.06 3.43
CA TYR A 61 -5.28 10.08 4.33
C TYR A 61 -6.30 11.21 4.54
N SER A 62 -7.52 10.92 5.00
CA SER A 62 -8.50 11.95 5.37
C SER A 62 -9.63 11.32 6.18
N ARG A 63 -9.78 11.57 7.48
CA ARG A 63 -10.24 12.84 8.10
C ARG A 63 -11.53 13.44 7.52
N ASP A 64 -12.04 12.98 6.37
CA ASP A 64 -13.20 13.59 5.69
C ASP A 64 -14.17 12.60 5.02
N ALA A 65 -14.10 11.29 5.33
CA ALA A 65 -15.19 10.36 5.05
C ALA A 65 -16.36 10.54 6.06
N ARG A 66 -16.78 11.79 6.28
CA ARG A 66 -17.97 12.13 7.06
C ARG A 66 -19.24 12.26 6.22
N ASP A 67 -19.16 12.19 4.89
CA ASP A 67 -20.28 12.69 4.06
C ASP A 67 -21.18 11.62 3.42
N ILE A 68 -21.15 10.35 3.84
CA ILE A 68 -22.25 9.44 3.53
C ILE A 68 -22.56 8.57 4.75
N LEU A 69 -23.38 9.15 5.64
CA LEU A 69 -24.23 8.47 6.65
C LEU A 69 -23.64 8.30 8.08
N GLU A 70 -23.74 9.35 8.89
CA GLU A 70 -23.85 9.29 10.37
C GLU A 70 -25.29 8.85 10.79
N PRO A 71 -25.59 8.32 12.01
CA PRO A 71 -24.97 8.72 13.29
C PRO A 71 -24.79 7.63 14.38
N LEU A 72 -23.70 7.70 15.15
CA LEU A 72 -23.67 7.67 16.64
C LEU A 72 -22.23 7.37 17.15
N VAL A 73 -21.63 8.35 17.84
CA VAL A 73 -20.70 8.17 18.98
C VAL A 73 -19.20 7.84 18.72
N VAL A 74 -18.69 7.80 17.48
CA VAL A 74 -17.23 7.55 17.30
C VAL A 74 -16.39 8.82 17.49
N SER A 75 -16.06 9.06 18.75
CA SER A 75 -15.48 10.29 19.29
C SER A 75 -13.94 10.35 19.14
N ARG A 76 -13.49 11.29 18.31
CA ARG A 76 -12.45 12.31 18.66
C ARG A 76 -10.99 11.90 18.95
N ASN A 77 -10.55 10.65 18.81
CA ASN A 77 -9.16 10.25 19.14
C ASN A 77 -8.47 9.23 18.20
N LEU A 78 -8.88 9.13 16.93
CA LEU A 78 -8.37 8.13 15.97
C LEU A 78 -7.00 8.48 15.34
N GLY A 79 -6.24 9.44 15.88
CA GLY A 79 -4.97 9.89 15.28
C GLY A 79 -3.85 8.85 15.26
N SER A 80 -4.06 7.69 15.89
CA SER A 80 -3.12 6.58 16.02
C SER A 80 -3.41 5.40 15.05
N ILE A 81 -4.47 5.49 14.24
CA ILE A 81 -4.88 4.39 13.35
C ILE A 81 -4.57 4.74 11.90
N ALA A 82 -3.83 3.87 11.20
CA ALA A 82 -3.60 3.98 9.76
C ALA A 82 -4.46 2.96 9.01
N HIS A 83 -5.28 3.44 8.07
CA HIS A 83 -6.13 2.61 7.21
C HIS A 83 -5.54 2.50 5.80
N PHE A 84 -5.46 1.29 5.27
CA PHE A 84 -4.97 1.01 3.92
C PHE A 84 -5.94 0.13 3.17
N GLU A 85 -6.40 0.59 2.02
CA GLU A 85 -7.32 -0.14 1.16
C GLU A 85 -6.57 -0.72 -0.05
N PHE A 86 -6.62 -2.04 -0.19
CA PHE A 86 -5.95 -2.76 -1.26
C PHE A 86 -6.92 -3.08 -2.41
N HIS A 87 -6.46 -2.86 -3.64
CA HIS A 87 -7.25 -2.97 -4.85
C HIS A 87 -6.63 -3.96 -5.85
N GLY A 88 -7.49 -4.73 -6.52
CA GLY A 88 -7.10 -5.59 -7.63
C GLY A 88 -6.46 -6.91 -7.19
N TYR A 89 -5.51 -7.43 -7.98
CA TYR A 89 -4.81 -8.67 -7.65
C TYR A 89 -3.43 -8.34 -7.07
N LEU A 90 -3.11 -8.96 -5.93
CA LEU A 90 -1.84 -8.81 -5.24
C LEU A 90 -0.85 -9.87 -5.72
N PHE A 91 0.24 -9.44 -6.35
CA PHE A 91 1.23 -10.36 -6.90
C PHE A 91 2.65 -9.89 -6.63
N PHE A 92 3.63 -10.73 -6.93
CA PHE A 92 5.05 -10.44 -6.66
C PHE A 92 5.52 -9.07 -7.17
N ALA A 93 4.99 -8.57 -8.29
CA ALA A 93 5.44 -7.28 -8.83
C ALA A 93 4.87 -6.07 -8.08
N SER A 94 3.77 -6.22 -7.34
CA SER A 94 3.20 -5.15 -6.51
C SER A 94 3.82 -5.05 -5.13
N VAL A 95 4.69 -6.00 -4.73
CA VAL A 95 5.26 -6.08 -3.38
C VAL A 95 6.01 -4.82 -2.97
N VAL A 96 6.86 -4.29 -3.86
CA VAL A 96 7.66 -3.09 -3.54
C VAL A 96 6.75 -1.89 -3.32
N GLN A 97 5.74 -1.71 -4.18
CA GLN A 97 4.77 -0.62 -4.06
C GLN A 97 3.97 -0.75 -2.76
N LEU A 98 3.52 -1.96 -2.41
CA LEU A 98 2.79 -2.23 -1.16
C LEU A 98 3.61 -1.86 0.08
N ILE A 99 4.88 -2.28 0.12
CA ILE A 99 5.76 -2.00 1.25
C ILE A 99 6.03 -0.51 1.36
N GLU A 100 6.42 0.14 0.26
CA GLU A 100 6.73 1.57 0.26
C GLU A 100 5.53 2.43 0.65
N GLY A 101 4.32 2.10 0.20
CA GLY A 101 3.14 2.87 0.58
C GLY A 101 2.76 2.73 2.03
N VAL A 102 2.80 1.50 2.57
CA VAL A 102 2.55 1.29 4.00
C VAL A 102 3.64 1.96 4.83
N GLN A 103 4.91 1.88 4.42
CA GLN A 103 6.01 2.53 5.14
C GLN A 103 5.93 4.06 5.14
N LYS A 104 5.49 4.66 4.03
CA LYS A 104 5.23 6.11 3.96
C LYS A 104 4.00 6.51 4.77
N GLY A 105 3.05 5.59 4.96
CA GLY A 105 1.79 5.86 5.64
C GLY A 105 1.76 5.61 7.13
N VAL A 106 2.71 4.84 7.67
CA VAL A 106 2.81 4.50 9.10
C VAL A 106 3.82 5.41 9.78
N TYR A 107 3.44 6.01 10.91
CA TYR A 107 4.27 6.94 11.67
C TYR A 107 4.75 6.30 12.96
N VAL A 108 6.04 6.44 13.23
CA VAL A 108 6.68 5.80 14.38
C VAL A 108 7.43 6.82 15.21
N HIS A 109 7.46 6.60 16.52
CA HIS A 109 8.34 7.34 17.42
C HIS A 109 9.77 6.84 17.29
N LYS A 110 10.67 7.74 16.90
CA LYS A 110 12.10 7.49 17.04
C LYS A 110 12.57 8.02 18.38
N CYS A 111 12.81 7.12 19.32
CA CYS A 111 13.74 7.44 20.40
C CYS A 111 15.13 7.53 19.78
N SER A 112 15.71 8.72 19.76
CA SER A 112 17.11 8.88 19.35
C SER A 112 17.99 8.13 20.34
N ASN A 113 18.36 6.89 20.01
CA ASN A 113 19.47 6.23 20.68
C ASN A 113 20.74 6.92 20.20
N THR A 114 21.09 8.03 20.86
CA THR A 114 22.38 8.70 20.73
C THR A 114 23.46 7.82 21.35
N SER A 115 23.82 6.74 20.68
CA SER A 115 25.03 5.97 20.98
C SER A 115 25.99 6.17 19.82
N ASP A 116 26.75 7.28 19.85
CA ASP A 116 28.19 7.29 19.55
C ASP A 116 28.86 8.67 19.36
N LYS A 117 28.16 9.81 19.48
CA LYS A 117 28.84 11.11 19.34
C LYS A 117 28.34 12.21 20.27
N GLN A 118 28.62 12.13 21.57
CA GLN A 118 28.73 13.31 22.44
C GLN A 118 29.29 12.93 23.82
N LYS A 119 30.63 12.83 23.92
CA LYS A 119 31.35 12.65 25.20
C LYS A 119 31.84 13.98 25.81
N TYR A 120 31.47 15.11 25.23
CA TYR A 120 31.84 16.44 25.71
C TYR A 120 30.66 17.36 25.45
N LEU A 121 29.84 17.66 26.47
CA LEU A 121 29.15 18.94 26.67
C LEU A 121 28.33 18.83 27.98
N PRO A 122 28.28 19.90 28.80
CA PRO A 122 27.70 19.85 30.13
C PRO A 122 26.17 19.91 30.10
N VAL A 123 25.59 19.23 31.09
CA VAL A 123 24.16 19.06 31.38
C VAL A 123 23.49 20.41 31.61
N CYS A 124 22.68 20.88 30.66
CA CYS A 124 21.61 21.86 30.86
C CYS A 124 20.54 21.68 29.76
N ALA A 125 19.33 21.27 30.18
CA ALA A 125 18.07 21.26 29.42
C ALA A 125 18.03 20.46 28.09
N LEU A 126 18.01 19.12 28.17
CA LEU A 126 17.58 18.28 27.05
C LEU A 126 16.04 18.13 27.11
N SER A 127 15.33 19.06 26.48
CA SER A 127 13.93 18.80 26.09
C SER A 127 13.98 17.62 25.11
N HIS A 128 13.46 16.46 25.51
CA HIS A 128 13.34 15.29 24.63
C HIS A 128 12.49 15.67 23.41
N ASN A 129 13.11 16.06 22.31
CA ASN A 129 12.42 16.24 21.03
C ASN A 129 12.08 14.86 20.48
N ILE A 130 10.90 14.36 20.84
CA ILE A 130 10.29 13.17 20.23
C ILE A 130 9.93 13.56 18.79
N THR A 131 10.80 13.24 17.83
CA THR A 131 10.54 13.47 16.42
C THR A 131 9.81 12.25 15.85
N VAL A 132 8.61 12.48 15.35
CA VAL A 132 7.83 11.47 14.64
C VAL A 132 8.37 11.36 13.22
N GLU A 133 8.79 10.16 12.82
CA GLU A 133 9.26 9.84 11.46
C GLU A 133 8.30 8.82 10.85
N CYS A 134 8.15 8.83 9.53
CA CYS A 134 7.50 7.73 8.82
C CYS A 134 8.30 6.43 9.04
N LEU A 135 7.68 5.27 8.86
CA LEU A 135 8.34 3.96 8.98
C LEU A 135 9.48 3.80 7.94
N ASP A 136 9.42 4.55 6.84
CA ASP A 136 10.48 4.71 5.82
C ASP A 136 11.67 5.58 6.29
N GLY A 137 11.58 6.24 7.45
CA GLY A 137 12.59 7.17 7.96
C GLY A 137 12.53 8.60 7.37
N SER A 138 11.51 8.90 6.55
CA SER A 138 11.23 10.27 6.11
C SER A 138 10.62 11.09 7.25
N PRO A 139 10.95 12.40 7.36
CA PRO A 139 10.40 13.26 8.40
C PRO A 139 8.89 13.42 8.21
N ALA A 140 8.12 13.32 9.29
CA ALA A 140 6.68 13.51 9.22
C ALA A 140 6.34 14.93 8.74
N PRO A 141 5.32 15.11 7.87
CA PRO A 141 5.02 16.41 7.28
C PRO A 141 4.57 17.47 8.31
N ASN A 142 4.13 17.05 9.50
CA ASN A 142 3.72 17.94 10.59
C ASN A 142 4.19 17.41 11.95
N SER A 143 4.67 18.31 12.83
CA SER A 143 5.15 17.98 14.19
C SER A 143 4.06 17.53 15.17
N ASN A 144 2.78 17.57 14.78
CA ASN A 144 1.62 17.21 15.61
C ASN A 144 1.00 15.86 15.21
N ILE A 145 1.68 15.06 14.39
CA ILE A 145 1.19 13.73 14.00
C ILE A 145 1.44 12.76 15.17
N LEU A 146 0.38 12.06 15.58
CA LEU A 146 0.47 11.02 16.60
C LEU A 146 1.10 9.75 15.99
N PRO A 147 1.85 8.97 16.79
CA PRO A 147 2.37 7.69 16.31
C PRO A 147 1.23 6.75 15.97
N THR A 148 1.45 5.92 14.97
CA THR A 148 0.51 4.85 14.61
C THR A 148 0.71 3.68 15.56
N GLU A 149 -0.28 3.33 16.38
CA GLU A 149 -0.27 2.10 17.20
C GLU A 149 -0.96 0.95 16.48
N LEU A 150 -1.86 1.25 15.54
CA LEU A 150 -2.67 0.25 14.87
C LEU A 150 -2.76 0.50 13.36
N VAL A 151 -2.61 -0.57 12.59
CA VAL A 151 -2.73 -0.56 11.13
C VAL A 151 -3.89 -1.46 10.72
N VAL A 152 -4.87 -0.90 10.03
CA VAL A 152 -6.01 -1.65 9.47
C VAL A 152 -5.80 -1.80 7.97
N MET A 153 -5.75 -3.05 7.51
CA MET A 153 -5.57 -3.45 6.12
C MET A 153 -6.89 -3.98 5.57
N ASP A 154 -7.52 -3.23 4.66
CA ASP A 154 -8.79 -3.58 4.04
C ASP A 154 -8.59 -4.29 2.69
N PHE A 155 -9.18 -5.48 2.55
CA PHE A 155 -9.12 -6.34 1.37
C PHE A 155 -10.43 -6.35 0.56
N THR A 156 -11.36 -5.44 0.83
CA THR A 156 -12.68 -5.38 0.17
C THR A 156 -12.60 -5.41 -1.35
N HIS A 157 -11.63 -4.71 -1.93
CA HIS A 157 -11.44 -4.62 -3.39
C HIS A 157 -10.35 -5.55 -3.92
N VAL A 158 -9.86 -6.49 -3.10
CA VAL A 158 -8.85 -7.47 -3.50
C VAL A 158 -9.50 -8.68 -4.16
N SER A 159 -9.22 -8.85 -5.45
CA SER A 159 -9.72 -9.98 -6.24
C SER A 159 -8.93 -11.28 -5.99
N GLY A 160 -7.66 -11.18 -5.60
CA GLY A 160 -6.81 -12.34 -5.35
C GLY A 160 -5.41 -11.98 -4.89
N MET A 161 -4.66 -12.99 -4.45
CA MET A 161 -3.28 -12.83 -3.98
C MET A 161 -2.45 -14.08 -4.27
N ASP A 162 -1.18 -13.91 -4.64
CA ASP A 162 -0.21 -15.00 -4.77
C ASP A 162 0.61 -15.24 -3.47
N ALA A 163 1.26 -16.40 -3.38
CA ALA A 163 2.08 -16.76 -2.22
C ALA A 163 3.29 -15.83 -2.06
N THR A 164 3.80 -15.31 -3.18
CA THR A 164 4.96 -14.42 -3.21
C THR A 164 4.62 -13.06 -2.62
N ALA A 165 3.46 -12.49 -2.89
CA ALA A 165 2.99 -11.25 -2.28
C ALA A 165 2.69 -11.41 -0.80
N ALA A 166 2.12 -12.55 -0.40
CA ALA A 166 1.89 -12.84 1.02
C ALA A 166 3.18 -12.85 1.85
N ARG A 167 4.21 -13.56 1.38
CA ARG A 167 5.52 -13.61 2.07
C ARG A 167 6.36 -12.37 1.83
N GLY A 168 6.33 -11.83 0.62
CA GLY A 168 7.16 -10.71 0.20
C GLY A 168 6.69 -9.38 0.78
N ALA A 169 5.38 -9.09 0.73
CA ALA A 169 4.84 -7.85 1.26
C ALA A 169 4.38 -8.03 2.72
N PHE A 170 3.36 -8.87 2.95
CA PHE A 170 2.65 -8.85 4.22
C PHE A 170 3.43 -9.44 5.40
N LEU A 171 4.25 -10.49 5.20
CA LEU A 171 5.13 -10.99 6.25
C LEU A 171 6.21 -9.96 6.64
N ILE A 172 6.74 -9.26 5.64
CA ILE A 172 7.72 -8.20 5.85
C ILE A 172 7.08 -7.03 6.62
N LEU A 173 5.89 -6.59 6.19
CA LEU A 173 5.12 -5.56 6.89
C LEU A 173 4.79 -5.95 8.33
N LYS A 174 4.37 -7.20 8.56
CA LYS A 174 4.16 -7.74 9.92
C LYS A 174 5.39 -7.60 10.79
N LYS A 175 6.56 -7.97 10.26
CA LYS A 175 7.83 -7.86 10.99
C LYS A 175 8.21 -6.41 11.26
N TYR A 176 8.03 -5.52 10.28
CA TYR A 176 8.33 -4.09 10.44
C TYR A 176 7.43 -3.44 11.51
N CYS A 177 6.12 -3.65 11.43
CA CYS A 177 5.17 -3.13 12.41
C CYS A 177 5.39 -3.74 13.80
N GLY A 178 5.62 -5.06 13.87
CA GLY A 178 5.85 -5.77 15.12
C GLY A 178 7.11 -5.30 15.86
N ASN A 179 8.19 -4.95 15.14
CA ASN A 179 9.40 -4.38 15.74
C ASN A 179 9.16 -3.02 16.42
N GLN A 180 8.11 -2.30 16.01
CA GLN A 180 7.74 -0.98 16.53
C GLN A 180 6.55 -1.05 17.50
N GLY A 181 6.10 -2.26 17.87
CA GLY A 181 4.94 -2.45 18.75
C GLY A 181 3.59 -2.16 18.09
N ILE A 182 3.55 -2.05 16.75
CA ILE A 182 2.35 -1.70 15.99
C ILE A 182 1.58 -2.98 15.64
N SER A 183 0.30 -3.01 15.99
CA SER A 183 -0.57 -4.15 15.71
C SER A 183 -1.25 -4.00 14.34
N ILE A 184 -1.35 -5.10 13.58
CA ILE A 184 -1.99 -5.11 12.24
C ILE A 184 -3.29 -5.91 12.30
N LEU A 185 -4.35 -5.33 11.75
CA LEU A 185 -5.66 -5.95 11.55
C LEU A 185 -5.96 -6.12 10.07
N PHE A 186 -6.60 -7.23 9.72
CA PHE A 186 -7.01 -7.56 8.36
C PHE A 186 -8.52 -7.60 8.26
N VAL A 187 -9.09 -6.81 7.34
CA VAL A 187 -10.54 -6.63 7.18
C VAL A 187 -11.00 -7.18 5.83
N ASN A 188 -12.19 -7.78 5.81
CA ASN A 188 -12.89 -8.27 4.61
C ASN A 188 -12.03 -9.17 3.71
N VAL A 189 -11.21 -10.03 4.32
CA VAL A 189 -10.30 -10.92 3.61
C VAL A 189 -11.05 -12.12 3.03
N LEU A 190 -10.99 -12.29 1.70
CA LEU A 190 -11.54 -13.48 1.03
C LEU A 190 -11.03 -14.80 1.66
N PRO A 191 -11.86 -15.84 1.82
CA PRO A 191 -11.45 -17.10 2.45
C PRO A 191 -10.23 -17.77 1.81
N LYS A 192 -10.08 -17.65 0.48
CA LYS A 192 -8.91 -18.16 -0.24
C LYS A 192 -7.63 -17.43 0.18
N ILE A 193 -7.70 -16.10 0.31
CA ILE A 193 -6.61 -15.22 0.73
C ILE A 193 -6.28 -15.46 2.21
N ARG A 194 -7.30 -15.59 3.08
CA ARG A 194 -7.12 -15.91 4.51
C ARG A 194 -6.33 -17.22 4.70
N LYS A 195 -6.73 -18.29 3.98
CA LYS A 195 -5.98 -19.57 4.00
C LYS A 195 -4.54 -19.40 3.55
N LEU A 196 -4.30 -18.58 2.54
CA LEU A 196 -2.97 -18.33 2.00
C LEU A 196 -2.10 -17.54 2.99
N LEU A 197 -2.64 -16.49 3.64
CA LEU A 197 -1.94 -15.73 4.68
C LEU A 197 -1.59 -16.59 5.89
N LEU A 198 -2.54 -17.43 6.35
CA LEU A 198 -2.32 -18.38 7.44
C LEU A 198 -1.24 -19.41 7.09
N LYS A 199 -1.28 -19.98 5.88
CA LYS A 199 -0.28 -20.96 5.41
C LYS A 199 1.13 -20.37 5.32
N ASN A 200 1.24 -19.06 5.11
CA ASN A 200 2.51 -18.35 5.02
C ASN A 200 2.92 -17.68 6.34
N GLU A 201 2.25 -18.00 7.46
CA GLU A 201 2.56 -17.50 8.82
C GLU A 201 2.56 -15.96 8.95
N VAL A 202 1.87 -15.29 8.01
CA VAL A 202 1.78 -13.84 7.96
C VAL A 202 1.00 -13.30 9.14
N THR A 203 -0.04 -13.99 9.60
CA THR A 203 -0.87 -13.52 10.71
C THR A 203 -1.56 -14.68 11.44
N SER A 204 -1.95 -14.42 12.69
CA SER A 204 -2.72 -15.36 13.52
C SER A 204 -4.21 -15.29 13.17
N LYS A 205 -5.00 -16.31 13.53
CA LYS A 205 -6.45 -16.34 13.21
C LYS A 205 -7.23 -15.17 13.84
N GLU A 206 -6.68 -14.57 14.90
CA GLU A 206 -7.32 -13.55 15.73
C GLU A 206 -7.28 -12.14 15.11
N SER A 207 -6.44 -11.91 14.10
CA SER A 207 -6.30 -10.58 13.48
C SER A 207 -7.22 -10.36 12.28
N PHE A 208 -8.12 -11.30 11.98
CA PHE A 208 -9.04 -11.22 10.85
C PHE A 208 -10.44 -10.80 11.29
N TYR A 209 -10.99 -9.80 10.62
CA TYR A 209 -12.32 -9.27 10.83
C TYR A 209 -13.12 -9.33 9.54
N ASP A 210 -14.39 -9.69 9.64
CA ASP A 210 -15.27 -9.84 8.48
C ASP A 210 -15.85 -8.49 8.02
N THR A 211 -15.96 -7.51 8.92
CA THR A 211 -16.45 -6.15 8.62
C THR A 211 -15.53 -5.08 9.18
N MET A 212 -15.51 -3.91 8.53
CA MET A 212 -14.75 -2.74 9.00
C MET A 212 -15.22 -2.25 10.37
N ASN A 213 -16.52 -2.28 10.63
CA ASN A 213 -17.09 -1.86 11.91
C ASN A 213 -16.57 -2.71 13.08
N ALA A 214 -16.49 -4.04 12.91
CA ALA A 214 -15.95 -4.94 13.93
C ALA A 214 -14.46 -4.67 14.20
N ALA A 215 -13.69 -4.34 13.16
CA ALA A 215 -12.31 -3.95 13.33
C ALA A 215 -12.20 -2.64 14.10
N LEU A 216 -12.98 -1.61 13.75
CA LEU A 216 -12.99 -0.31 14.42
C LEU A 216 -13.39 -0.42 15.90
N GLU A 217 -14.40 -1.22 16.22
CA GLU A 217 -14.81 -1.48 17.62
C GLU A 217 -13.66 -2.08 18.43
N PHE A 218 -12.91 -3.04 17.84
CA PHE A 218 -11.71 -3.56 18.47
C PHE A 218 -10.64 -2.46 18.66
N CYS A 219 -10.42 -1.61 17.66
CA CYS A 219 -9.46 -0.50 17.75
C CYS A 219 -9.80 0.42 18.92
N GLU A 220 -11.06 0.81 19.06
CA GLU A 220 -11.54 1.70 20.12
C GLU A 220 -11.36 1.07 21.50
N SER A 221 -11.70 -0.22 21.63
CA SER A 221 -11.50 -0.95 22.89
C SER A 221 -10.01 -1.04 23.28
N HIS A 222 -9.13 -1.23 22.29
CA HIS A 222 -7.69 -1.30 22.50
C HIS A 222 -7.12 0.05 22.95
N LEU A 223 -7.51 1.14 22.29
CA LEU A 223 -7.10 2.50 22.63
C LEU A 223 -7.63 2.95 24.00
N SER A 224 -8.83 2.52 24.38
CA SER A 224 -9.41 2.84 25.69
C SER A 224 -8.73 2.11 26.85
N ASN A 225 -8.20 0.91 26.62
CA ASN A 225 -7.54 0.10 27.65
C ASN A 225 -6.05 0.45 27.86
N GLY A 226 -5.46 1.18 26.90
CA GLY A 226 -4.06 1.64 26.97
C GLY A 226 -3.84 2.96 27.71
N ARG A 227 -4.89 3.58 28.27
CA ARG A 227 -4.81 4.79 29.12
C ARG A 227 -5.12 4.46 30.57
#